data_AF-A0A1S3X5J0-F1
#
_entry.id   AF-A0A1S3X5J0-F1
#
_cell.length_a   1.000
_cell.length_b   1.000
_cell.length_c   1.000
_cell.angle_alpha   90.00
_cell.angle_beta   90.00
_cell.angle_gamma   90.00
#
_symmetry.space_group_name_H-M   'P 1'
#
loop_
_entity.id
_entity.type
_entity.pdbx_description
1 polymer ?
#
loop_
_entity_poly.entity_id
_entity_poly.type
_entity_poly.pdbx_seq_one_letter_code
_entity_poly.pdbx_strand_id
1 'polypeptide(L)'
;MDLNREELPLFILANWRGFSGGQRDLFEGILQAGSTIVENLRTYKQPVFVYIPMMGELRGGAWVVVDSKINSDHIEMYAEQTARGNVLEPEGMIEIKFRTKELLECMGRLDQQLINLKLKLQEARTAGVYTNVETLQQQIKTRETQLLPVYTQIATKFAELHDTSLRMAAKGVIREVVNWETSRSFFYRRLLRRVEEEMLVKTVRNAAGDQLSYKSAMDMVKNWFLDSKGGKVDSWIDDEAFFSWKNDPKNYEEQLQQLRVQKVLLQLSKIGDSTLDLRALPQGLLSLLQKVEPATREQLISDLKKVLN
;
A
#
# COMPACT_ATOMS: atom_id res chain seq x y z
N MET A 1 -15.29 20.18 -5.69
CA MET A 1 -14.62 19.57 -6.85
C MET A 1 -13.67 18.52 -6.28
N ASP A 2 -13.57 17.35 -6.90
CA ASP A 2 -13.00 16.14 -6.29
C ASP A 2 -11.75 15.71 -7.07
N LEU A 3 -10.64 15.45 -6.39
CA LEU A 3 -9.31 15.26 -6.98
C LEU A 3 -9.26 14.11 -8.00
N ASN A 4 -10.04 13.05 -7.77
CA ASN A 4 -10.13 11.91 -8.70
C ASN A 4 -10.73 12.34 -10.05
N ARG A 5 -11.71 13.25 -10.03
CA ARG A 5 -12.37 13.76 -11.25
C ARG A 5 -11.49 14.74 -12.00
N GLU A 6 -10.58 15.41 -11.29
CA GLU A 6 -9.58 16.31 -11.87
C GLU A 6 -8.34 15.55 -12.37
N GLU A 7 -8.34 14.22 -12.24
CA GLU A 7 -7.22 13.35 -12.61
C GLU A 7 -5.91 13.72 -11.90
N LEU A 8 -6.01 14.16 -10.64
CA LEU A 8 -4.85 14.57 -9.86
C LEU A 8 -4.31 13.43 -8.98
N PRO A 9 -2.97 13.30 -8.84
CA PRO A 9 -2.37 12.47 -7.80
C PRO A 9 -2.79 12.94 -6.40
N LEU A 10 -2.91 12.01 -5.46
CA LEU A 10 -3.31 12.29 -4.07
C LEU A 10 -2.14 12.06 -3.12
N PHE A 11 -1.90 13.01 -2.22
CA PHE A 11 -0.99 12.85 -1.09
C PHE A 11 -1.78 12.93 0.23
N ILE A 12 -1.67 11.89 1.05
CA ILE A 12 -2.29 11.80 2.38
C ILE A 12 -1.17 11.81 3.42
N LEU A 13 -1.07 12.90 4.18
CA LEU A 13 -0.22 12.96 5.37
C LEU A 13 -0.98 12.37 6.55
N ALA A 14 -0.80 11.08 6.77
CA ALA A 14 -1.60 10.30 7.71
C ALA A 14 -1.10 10.49 9.14
N ASN A 15 -1.96 11.02 10.02
CA ASN A 15 -1.68 11.16 11.44
C ASN A 15 -2.98 11.02 12.26
N TRP A 16 -3.47 9.79 12.38
CA TRP A 16 -4.73 9.46 13.02
C TRP A 16 -4.59 8.28 13.98
N ARG A 17 -5.05 8.47 15.21
CA ARG A 17 -5.06 7.43 16.27
C ARG A 17 -6.22 6.45 16.18
N GLY A 18 -7.15 6.68 15.25
CA GLY A 18 -8.35 5.86 15.06
C GLY A 18 -9.55 6.73 14.68
N PHE A 19 -10.70 6.07 14.53
CA PHE A 19 -11.98 6.75 14.42
C PHE A 19 -12.54 7.06 15.80
N SER A 20 -13.37 8.10 15.91
CA SER A 20 -14.09 8.36 17.15
C SER A 20 -15.06 7.21 17.44
N GLY A 21 -14.95 6.64 18.65
CA GLY A 21 -15.86 5.63 19.18
C GLY A 21 -16.96 6.19 20.08
N GLY A 22 -17.13 7.51 20.13
CA GLY A 22 -18.17 8.15 20.93
C GLY A 22 -19.57 7.79 20.45
N GLN A 23 -20.52 7.57 21.39
CA GLN A 23 -21.90 7.18 21.05
C GLN A 23 -22.56 8.14 20.05
N ARG A 24 -22.30 9.44 20.21
CA ARG A 24 -22.82 10.47 19.31
C ARG A 24 -22.27 10.31 17.89
N ASP A 25 -20.96 10.16 17.72
CA ASP A 25 -20.33 10.05 16.40
C ASP A 25 -20.73 8.74 15.69
N LEU A 26 -20.92 7.67 16.46
CA LEU A 26 -21.49 6.42 15.96
C LEU A 26 -22.92 6.62 15.44
N PHE A 27 -23.75 7.37 16.17
CA PHE A 27 -25.11 7.71 15.74
C PHE A 27 -25.13 8.64 14.53
N GLU A 28 -24.22 9.62 14.47
CA GLU A 28 -24.07 10.55 13.35
C GLU A 28 -23.45 9.91 12.08
N GLY A 29 -23.05 8.64 12.17
CA GLY A 29 -22.69 7.83 11.01
C GLY A 29 -21.21 7.85 10.64
N ILE A 30 -20.31 7.95 11.63
CA ILE A 30 -18.85 7.91 11.41
C ILE A 30 -18.39 6.65 10.65
N LEU A 31 -19.09 5.52 10.83
CA LEU A 31 -18.76 4.27 10.15
C LEU A 31 -19.08 4.34 8.65
N GLN A 32 -20.18 4.98 8.27
CA GLN A 32 -20.55 5.22 6.88
C GLN A 32 -19.54 6.17 6.21
N ALA A 33 -19.08 7.19 6.94
CA ALA A 33 -18.01 8.07 6.46
C ALA A 33 -16.70 7.29 6.23
N GLY A 34 -16.32 6.41 7.16
CA GLY A 34 -15.17 5.51 7.01
C GLY A 34 -15.27 4.60 5.78
N SER A 35 -16.45 4.00 5.54
CA SER A 35 -16.70 3.18 4.34
C SER A 35 -16.60 4.00 3.04
N THR A 36 -16.99 5.27 3.09
CA THR A 36 -16.93 6.17 1.93
C THR A 36 -15.48 6.46 1.53
N ILE A 37 -14.55 6.55 2.49
CA ILE A 37 -13.11 6.69 2.21
C ILE A 37 -12.60 5.47 1.43
N VAL A 38 -12.93 4.26 1.89
CA VAL A 38 -12.52 3.01 1.23
C VAL A 38 -13.05 2.95 -0.20
N GLU A 39 -14.31 3.30 -0.43
CA GLU A 39 -14.91 3.25 -1.76
C GLU A 39 -14.28 4.26 -2.73
N ASN A 40 -13.98 5.47 -2.26
CA ASN A 40 -13.31 6.48 -3.07
C ASN A 40 -11.86 6.09 -3.39
N LEU A 41 -11.12 5.51 -2.45
CA LEU A 41 -9.75 5.04 -2.68
C LEU A 41 -9.69 3.79 -3.58
N ARG A 42 -10.67 2.90 -3.46
CA ARG A 42 -10.82 1.69 -4.31
C ARG A 42 -11.03 2.05 -5.78
N THR A 43 -11.71 3.16 -6.04
CA THR A 43 -12.05 3.63 -7.40
C THR A 43 -11.13 4.76 -7.90
N TYR A 44 -10.13 5.16 -7.10
CA TYR A 44 -9.14 6.16 -7.46
C TYR A 44 -8.23 5.64 -8.57
N LYS A 45 -7.98 6.46 -9.59
CA LYS A 45 -7.28 6.03 -10.82
C LYS A 45 -5.86 6.59 -10.96
N GLN A 46 -5.51 7.61 -10.18
CA GLN A 46 -4.20 8.24 -10.20
C GLN A 46 -3.34 7.75 -9.01
N PRO A 47 -2.04 8.05 -8.96
CA PRO A 47 -1.19 7.59 -7.88
C PRO A 47 -1.61 8.22 -6.55
N VAL A 48 -1.68 7.40 -5.50
CA VAL A 48 -2.01 7.82 -4.15
C VAL A 48 -0.83 7.52 -3.25
N PHE A 49 -0.32 8.53 -2.56
CA PHE A 49 0.78 8.41 -1.61
C PHE A 49 0.24 8.60 -0.19
N VAL A 50 0.32 7.57 0.63
CA VAL A 50 0.04 7.66 2.07
C VAL A 50 1.37 7.73 2.80
N TYR A 51 1.63 8.84 3.48
CA TYR A 51 2.88 9.04 4.22
C TYR A 51 2.59 9.38 5.67
N ILE A 52 3.11 8.58 6.61
CA ILE A 52 3.06 8.88 8.04
C ILE A 52 4.27 9.77 8.36
N PRO A 53 4.07 11.06 8.69
CA PRO A 53 5.16 12.03 8.85
C PRO A 53 5.93 11.81 10.18
N MET A 54 6.92 12.68 10.42
CA MET A 54 7.71 12.67 11.66
C MET A 54 6.82 12.75 12.90
N MET A 55 7.04 11.85 13.86
CA MET A 55 6.21 11.65 15.07
C MET A 55 4.72 11.41 14.79
N GLY A 56 4.34 11.15 13.54
CA GLY A 56 2.99 10.82 13.16
C GLY A 56 2.62 9.41 13.59
N GLU A 57 1.34 9.21 13.86
CA GLU A 57 0.80 7.90 14.25
C GLU A 57 -0.35 7.50 13.35
N LEU A 58 -0.40 6.23 12.97
CA LEU A 58 -1.54 5.66 12.26
C LEU A 58 -1.98 4.36 12.93
N ARG A 59 -3.18 4.36 13.52
CA ARG A 59 -3.62 3.26 14.38
C ARG A 59 -5.00 2.72 14.03
N GLY A 60 -5.21 1.45 14.36
CA GLY A 60 -6.50 0.78 14.33
C GLY A 60 -7.27 0.98 13.01
N GLY A 61 -8.54 1.36 13.13
CA GLY A 61 -9.42 1.56 11.97
C GLY A 61 -8.94 2.65 11.00
N ALA A 62 -8.19 3.66 11.47
CA ALA A 62 -7.68 4.69 10.60
C ALA A 62 -6.64 4.14 9.60
N TRP A 63 -5.84 3.15 10.00
CA TRP A 63 -4.97 2.43 9.07
C TRP A 63 -5.79 1.67 8.03
N VAL A 64 -6.83 0.94 8.48
CA VAL A 64 -7.63 0.05 7.64
C VAL A 64 -8.23 0.79 6.45
N VAL A 65 -8.67 2.04 6.61
CA VAL A 65 -9.34 2.80 5.55
C VAL A 65 -8.40 3.44 4.53
N VAL A 66 -7.08 3.46 4.78
CA VAL A 66 -6.07 4.00 3.85
C VAL A 66 -5.02 2.97 3.46
N ASP A 67 -5.24 1.68 3.78
CA ASP A 67 -4.29 0.62 3.52
C ASP A 67 -4.02 0.46 2.02
N SER A 68 -2.76 0.20 1.67
CA SER A 68 -2.34 0.02 0.28
C SER A 68 -3.08 -1.12 -0.45
N LYS A 69 -3.60 -2.12 0.28
CA LYS A 69 -4.35 -3.24 -0.29
C LYS A 69 -5.74 -2.86 -0.79
N ILE A 70 -6.29 -1.70 -0.41
CA ILE A 70 -7.56 -1.21 -0.95
C ILE A 70 -7.47 -1.06 -2.48
N ASN A 71 -6.31 -0.58 -2.95
CA ASN A 71 -6.03 -0.36 -4.35
C ASN A 71 -4.51 -0.46 -4.59
N SER A 72 -4.01 -1.69 -4.60
CA SER A 72 -2.56 -2.00 -4.65
C SER A 72 -1.86 -1.49 -5.91
N ASP A 73 -2.64 -1.24 -6.96
CA ASP A 73 -2.14 -0.78 -8.25
C ASP A 73 -1.83 0.73 -8.22
N HIS A 74 -2.46 1.49 -7.32
CA HIS A 74 -2.36 2.95 -7.26
C HIS A 74 -1.85 3.50 -5.92
N ILE A 75 -2.13 2.84 -4.79
CA ILE A 75 -1.77 3.30 -3.45
C ILE A 75 -0.39 2.79 -3.04
N GLU A 76 0.50 3.71 -2.67
CA GLU A 76 1.78 3.42 -2.04
C GLU A 76 1.82 4.03 -0.65
N MET A 77 2.28 3.24 0.32
CA MET A 77 2.35 3.64 1.71
C MET A 77 3.79 3.73 2.20
N TYR A 78 4.10 4.80 2.93
CA TYR A 78 5.42 5.14 3.46
C TYR A 78 5.29 5.61 4.89
N ALA A 79 6.36 5.48 5.66
CA ALA A 79 6.41 5.99 7.03
C ALA A 79 7.78 6.60 7.33
N GLU A 80 7.79 7.63 8.16
CA GLU A 80 9.01 8.25 8.67
C GLU A 80 9.66 7.36 9.75
N GLN A 81 10.97 7.51 10.01
CA GLN A 81 11.69 6.68 10.97
C GLN A 81 11.12 6.75 12.40
N THR A 82 10.62 7.92 12.82
CA THR A 82 10.00 8.16 14.13
C THR A 82 8.49 7.90 14.13
N ALA A 83 7.88 7.65 12.98
CA ALA A 83 6.47 7.32 12.89
C ALA A 83 6.12 6.05 13.69
N ARG A 84 4.85 5.99 14.13
CA ARG A 84 4.30 4.85 14.86
C ARG A 84 3.03 4.34 14.23
N GLY A 85 2.76 3.05 14.40
CA GLY A 85 1.52 2.47 13.92
C GLY A 85 1.36 1.02 14.30
N ASN A 86 0.17 0.71 14.79
CA ASN A 86 -0.23 -0.62 15.21
C ASN A 86 -1.76 -0.65 15.39
N VAL A 87 -2.30 -1.80 15.77
CA VAL A 87 -3.74 -1.98 15.98
C VAL A 87 -4.27 -1.09 17.11
N LEU A 88 -3.52 -0.95 18.20
CA LEU A 88 -3.89 -0.16 19.38
C LEU A 88 -2.75 0.76 19.79
N GLU A 89 -3.04 1.71 20.66
CA GLU A 89 -2.01 2.43 21.42
C GLU A 89 -1.25 1.46 22.35
N PRO A 90 0.03 1.72 22.67
CA PRO A 90 0.83 0.88 23.54
C PRO A 90 0.17 0.60 24.89
N GLU A 91 -0.47 1.61 25.48
CA GLU A 91 -1.20 1.53 26.74
C GLU A 91 -2.38 0.54 26.64
N GLY A 92 -3.20 0.67 25.60
CA GLY A 92 -4.29 -0.28 25.35
C GLY A 92 -3.78 -1.70 25.06
N MET A 93 -2.59 -1.83 24.47
CA MET A 93 -2.01 -3.15 24.20
C MET A 93 -1.55 -3.85 25.49
N ILE A 94 -0.93 -3.15 26.43
CA ILE A 94 -0.52 -3.73 27.70
C ILE A 94 -1.72 -4.09 28.59
N GLU A 95 -2.79 -3.29 28.58
CA GLU A 95 -4.02 -3.61 29.32
C GLU A 95 -4.66 -4.93 28.86
N ILE A 96 -4.46 -5.30 27.60
CA ILE A 96 -5.00 -6.55 27.05
C ILE A 96 -4.03 -7.70 27.23
N LYS A 97 -2.76 -7.53 26.82
CA LYS A 97 -1.79 -8.63 26.67
C LYS A 97 -0.72 -8.71 27.76
N PHE A 98 -0.51 -7.67 28.55
CA PHE A 98 0.56 -7.62 29.55
C PHE A 98 0.03 -7.03 30.86
N ARG A 99 -0.95 -7.73 31.43
CA ARG A 99 -1.74 -7.28 32.58
C ARG A 99 -0.91 -7.34 33.86
N THR A 100 -1.51 -6.93 34.96
CA THR A 100 -0.89 -6.96 36.30
C THR A 100 -0.26 -8.30 36.62
N LYS A 101 -0.87 -9.43 36.22
CA LYS A 101 -0.31 -10.75 36.45
C LYS A 101 1.06 -10.94 35.76
N GLU A 102 1.14 -10.66 34.46
CA GLU A 102 2.38 -10.77 33.69
C GLU A 102 3.45 -9.77 34.16
N LEU A 103 3.02 -8.58 34.61
CA LEU A 103 3.91 -7.60 35.25
C LEU A 103 4.52 -8.15 36.54
N LEU A 104 3.73 -8.77 37.43
CA LEU A 104 4.19 -9.37 38.67
C LEU A 104 5.12 -10.58 38.42
N GLU A 105 4.86 -11.36 37.37
CA GLU A 105 5.75 -12.43 36.92
C GLU A 105 7.10 -11.86 36.44
N CYS A 106 7.08 -10.76 35.68
CA CYS A 106 8.30 -10.08 35.25
C CYS A 106 9.09 -9.48 36.41
N MET A 107 8.42 -8.86 37.38
CA MET A 107 9.07 -8.40 38.62
C MET A 107 9.73 -9.56 39.35
N GLY A 108 9.04 -10.71 39.44
CA GLY A 108 9.57 -11.92 40.07
C GLY A 108 10.76 -12.53 39.36
N ARG A 109 10.99 -12.20 38.08
CA ARG A 109 12.13 -12.67 37.30
C ARG A 109 13.32 -11.70 37.32
N LEU A 110 13.07 -10.40 37.45
CA LEU A 110 14.07 -9.36 37.23
C LEU A 110 14.44 -8.56 38.49
N ASP A 111 13.52 -8.39 39.47
CA ASP A 111 13.80 -7.63 40.68
C ASP A 111 14.48 -8.50 41.74
N GLN A 112 15.76 -8.24 42.01
CA GLN A 112 16.56 -9.05 42.92
C GLN A 112 16.01 -9.05 44.36
N GLN A 113 15.43 -7.94 44.83
CA GLN A 113 14.84 -7.88 46.17
C GLN A 113 13.61 -8.78 46.27
N LEU A 114 12.74 -8.74 45.26
CA LEU A 114 11.54 -9.57 45.19
C LEU A 114 11.87 -11.06 45.08
N ILE A 115 12.91 -11.41 44.30
CA ILE A 115 13.44 -12.78 44.19
C ILE A 115 13.90 -13.26 45.57
N ASN A 116 14.72 -12.47 46.26
CA ASN A 116 15.24 -12.83 47.58
C ASN A 116 14.12 -12.96 48.62
N LEU A 117 13.11 -12.08 48.60
CA LEU A 117 11.96 -12.17 49.49
C LEU A 117 11.10 -13.41 49.21
N LYS A 118 10.89 -13.77 47.93
CA LYS A 118 10.17 -14.99 47.54
C LYS A 118 10.92 -16.27 47.95
N LEU A 119 12.25 -16.28 47.88
CA LEU A 119 13.08 -17.39 48.38
C LEU A 119 12.95 -17.54 49.90
N LYS A 120 13.12 -16.45 50.67
CA LYS A 120 12.92 -16.46 52.13
C LYS A 120 11.52 -16.90 52.54
N LEU A 121 10.50 -16.52 51.76
CA LEU A 121 9.12 -16.97 51.98
C LEU A 121 8.98 -18.48 51.78
N GLN A 122 9.63 -19.06 50.77
CA GLN A 122 9.65 -20.51 50.57
C GLN A 122 10.35 -21.23 51.73
N GLU A 123 11.53 -20.76 52.14
CA GLU A 123 12.28 -21.31 53.27
C GLU A 123 11.46 -21.27 54.58
N ALA A 124 10.82 -20.14 54.88
CA ALA A 124 9.99 -19.98 56.08
C ALA A 124 8.76 -20.91 56.08
N ARG A 125 8.17 -21.19 54.91
CA ARG A 125 7.07 -22.16 54.75
C ARG A 125 7.54 -23.59 55.00
N THR A 126 8.73 -23.95 54.52
CA THR A 126 9.32 -25.27 54.77
C THR A 126 9.72 -25.46 56.23
N ALA A 127 10.17 -24.39 56.90
CA ALA A 127 10.59 -24.42 58.30
C ALA A 127 9.42 -24.34 59.33
N GLY A 128 8.16 -24.13 58.89
CA GLY A 128 6.99 -24.08 59.78
C GLY A 128 6.87 -22.83 60.66
N VAL A 129 7.58 -21.74 60.33
CA VAL A 129 7.58 -20.50 61.13
C VAL A 129 6.52 -19.51 60.61
N TYR A 130 5.28 -19.68 61.06
CA TYR A 130 4.10 -18.95 60.53
C TYR A 130 4.14 -17.42 60.72
N THR A 131 4.72 -16.91 61.80
CA THR A 131 4.83 -15.46 62.08
C THR A 131 5.73 -14.71 61.07
N ASN A 132 6.74 -15.39 60.53
CA ASN A 132 7.62 -14.83 59.49
C ASN A 132 6.97 -14.87 58.10
N VAL A 133 5.97 -15.73 57.88
CA VAL A 133 5.30 -15.88 56.59
C VAL A 133 4.42 -14.67 56.29
N GLU A 134 3.63 -14.19 57.25
CA GLU A 134 2.75 -13.03 57.05
C GLU A 134 3.54 -11.74 56.81
N THR A 135 4.62 -11.53 57.57
CA THR A 135 5.48 -10.36 57.43
C THR A 135 6.20 -10.34 56.07
N LEU A 136 6.72 -11.48 55.62
CA LEU A 136 7.32 -11.61 54.28
C LEU A 136 6.30 -11.40 53.17
N GLN A 137 5.07 -11.87 53.31
CA GLN A 137 4.00 -11.62 52.34
C GLN A 137 3.64 -10.13 52.25
N GLN A 138 3.57 -9.42 53.38
CA GLN A 138 3.36 -7.98 53.39
C GLN A 138 4.52 -7.24 52.70
N GLN A 139 5.78 -7.59 53.00
CA GLN A 139 6.95 -6.99 52.37
C GLN A 139 6.97 -7.20 50.85
N ILE A 140 6.64 -8.40 50.38
CA ILE A 140 6.50 -8.70 48.94
C ILE A 140 5.43 -7.81 48.34
N LYS A 141 4.23 -7.76 48.92
CA LYS A 141 3.12 -6.95 48.39
C LYS A 141 3.44 -5.45 48.36
N THR A 142 4.15 -4.93 49.38
CA THR A 142 4.63 -3.55 49.40
C THR A 142 5.62 -3.30 48.26
N ARG A 143 6.58 -4.20 48.04
CA ARG A 143 7.56 -4.08 46.95
C ARG A 143 6.89 -4.17 45.58
N GLU A 144 5.95 -5.09 45.37
CA GLU A 144 5.17 -5.22 44.14
C GLU A 144 4.42 -3.91 43.83
N THR A 145 3.79 -3.33 44.84
CA THR A 145 3.04 -2.07 44.70
C THR A 145 3.96 -0.89 44.35
N GLN A 146 5.16 -0.83 44.95
CA GLN A 146 6.16 0.20 44.64
C GLN A 146 6.71 0.07 43.22
N LEU A 147 6.92 -1.16 42.73
CA LEU A 147 7.48 -1.43 41.42
C LEU A 147 6.48 -1.27 40.28
N LEU A 148 5.18 -1.42 40.56
CA LEU A 148 4.13 -1.48 39.55
C LEU A 148 4.17 -0.29 38.56
N PRO A 149 4.26 0.99 38.99
CA PRO A 149 4.27 2.11 38.04
C PRO A 149 5.46 2.07 37.07
N VAL A 150 6.65 1.68 37.56
CA VAL A 150 7.86 1.59 36.74
C VAL A 150 7.78 0.42 35.76
N TYR A 151 7.29 -0.73 36.21
CA TYR A 151 7.12 -1.89 35.33
C TYR A 151 6.01 -1.66 34.28
N THR A 152 4.98 -0.89 34.60
CA THR A 152 3.99 -0.43 33.61
C THR A 152 4.67 0.42 32.53
N GLN A 153 5.52 1.39 32.89
CA GLN A 153 6.27 2.18 31.90
C GLN A 153 7.20 1.32 31.03
N ILE A 154 7.88 0.34 31.64
CA ILE A 154 8.72 -0.62 30.91
C ILE A 154 7.87 -1.44 29.92
N ALA A 155 6.69 -1.91 30.35
CA ALA A 155 5.78 -2.64 29.49
C ALA A 155 5.23 -1.78 28.35
N THR A 156 4.85 -0.53 28.61
CA THR A 156 4.45 0.43 27.57
C THR A 156 5.58 0.61 26.57
N LYS A 157 6.83 0.81 27.04
CA LYS A 157 7.98 0.96 26.16
C LYS A 157 8.25 -0.30 25.34
N PHE A 158 8.07 -1.47 25.95
CA PHE A 158 8.18 -2.75 25.24
C PHE A 158 7.12 -2.89 24.15
N ALA A 159 5.88 -2.46 24.41
CA ALA A 159 4.82 -2.40 23.40
C ALA A 159 5.17 -1.42 22.26
N GLU A 160 5.67 -0.22 22.56
CA GLU A 160 6.09 0.77 21.55
C GLU A 160 7.14 0.24 20.57
N LEU A 161 8.02 -0.67 21.00
CA LEU A 161 9.03 -1.28 20.10
C LEU A 161 8.38 -2.10 18.97
N HIS A 162 7.14 -2.53 19.14
CA HIS A 162 6.35 -3.22 18.12
C HIS A 162 5.63 -2.27 17.14
N ASP A 163 5.65 -0.96 17.40
CA ASP A 163 4.92 0.04 16.62
C ASP A 163 5.83 0.78 15.63
N THR A 164 7.09 0.37 15.51
CA THR A 164 8.12 1.08 14.73
C THR A 164 7.90 0.96 13.22
N SER A 165 8.25 2.02 12.47
CA SER A 165 8.22 2.01 11.00
C SER A 165 9.13 0.96 10.38
N LEU A 166 10.26 0.63 11.03
CA LEU A 166 11.12 -0.49 10.62
C LEU A 166 10.38 -1.83 10.67
N ARG A 167 9.55 -2.05 11.70
CA ARG A 167 8.71 -3.25 11.77
C ARG A 167 7.63 -3.26 10.70
N MET A 168 7.04 -2.09 10.38
CA MET A 168 6.10 -1.97 9.26
C MET A 168 6.73 -2.38 7.93
N ALA A 169 7.94 -1.88 7.64
CA ALA A 169 8.69 -2.24 6.43
C ALA A 169 9.05 -3.73 6.42
N ALA A 170 9.53 -4.28 7.54
CA ALA A 170 9.84 -5.70 7.68
C ALA A 170 8.61 -6.62 7.50
N LYS A 171 7.40 -6.11 7.77
CA LYS A 171 6.13 -6.81 7.51
C LYS A 171 5.56 -6.56 6.12
N GLY A 172 6.19 -5.69 5.32
CA GLY A 172 5.75 -5.35 3.97
C GLY A 172 4.42 -4.61 3.92
N VAL A 173 4.01 -3.93 5.01
CA VAL A 173 2.77 -3.11 5.02
C VAL A 173 3.01 -1.68 4.52
N ILE A 174 4.27 -1.24 4.53
CA ILE A 174 4.74 -0.03 3.85
C ILE A 174 5.82 -0.41 2.85
N ARG A 175 6.00 0.42 1.82
CA ARG A 175 7.00 0.21 0.76
C ARG A 175 8.41 0.48 1.25
N GLU A 176 8.61 1.60 1.94
CA GLU A 176 9.92 2.02 2.44
C GLU A 176 9.76 2.99 3.63
N VAL A 177 10.80 3.05 4.48
CA VAL A 177 10.94 4.09 5.50
C VAL A 177 11.63 5.30 4.88
N VAL A 178 10.97 6.45 4.90
CA VAL A 178 11.44 7.68 4.25
C VAL A 178 11.61 8.77 5.29
N ASN A 179 12.83 9.26 5.46
CA ASN A 179 13.11 10.33 6.43
C ASN A 179 12.50 11.66 6.00
N TRP A 180 12.02 12.43 6.97
CA TRP A 180 11.34 13.71 6.73
C TRP A 180 12.20 14.70 5.94
N GLU A 181 13.48 14.81 6.29
CA GLU A 181 14.44 15.75 5.68
C GLU A 181 14.60 15.53 4.17
N THR A 182 14.62 14.27 3.74
CA THR A 182 14.79 13.89 2.32
C THR A 182 13.48 13.62 1.60
N SER A 183 12.35 13.66 2.32
CA SER A 183 11.03 13.24 1.84
C SER A 183 10.60 13.99 0.58
N ARG A 184 10.80 15.31 0.52
CA ARG A 184 10.42 16.14 -0.63
C ARG A 184 11.09 15.65 -1.92
N SER A 185 12.42 15.49 -1.90
CA SER A 185 13.19 15.06 -3.08
C SER A 185 12.91 13.61 -3.45
N PHE A 186 12.62 12.77 -2.46
CA PHE A 186 12.17 11.39 -2.68
C PHE A 186 10.81 11.35 -3.39
N PHE A 187 9.79 11.99 -2.81
CA PHE A 187 8.43 11.97 -3.35
C PHE A 187 8.30 12.69 -4.67
N TYR A 188 9.10 13.73 -4.94
CA TYR A 188 9.16 14.35 -6.27
C TYR A 188 9.55 13.33 -7.35
N ARG A 189 10.65 12.60 -7.13
CA ARG A 189 11.14 11.57 -8.07
C ARG A 189 10.15 10.42 -8.20
N ARG A 190 9.62 9.95 -7.06
CA ARG A 190 8.68 8.84 -7.05
C ARG A 190 7.36 9.18 -7.73
N LEU A 191 6.82 10.37 -7.49
CA LEU A 191 5.61 10.85 -8.15
C LEU A 191 5.82 10.94 -9.65
N LEU A 192 6.92 11.56 -10.10
CA LEU A 192 7.25 11.67 -11.52
C LEU A 192 7.30 10.28 -12.16
N ARG A 193 7.99 9.33 -11.53
CA ARG A 193 8.03 7.94 -11.99
C ARG A 193 6.63 7.32 -12.12
N ARG A 194 5.78 7.48 -11.12
CA ARG A 194 4.43 6.88 -11.09
C ARG A 194 3.49 7.47 -12.14
N VAL A 195 3.56 8.79 -12.37
CA VAL A 195 2.79 9.45 -13.43
C VAL A 195 3.20 8.92 -14.80
N GLU A 196 4.49 8.73 -15.02
CA GLU A 196 5.05 8.26 -16.29
C GLU A 196 4.74 6.79 -16.56
N GLU A 197 4.80 5.95 -15.53
CA GLU A 197 4.29 4.58 -15.57
C GLU A 197 2.80 4.54 -15.98
N GLU A 198 1.97 5.40 -15.37
CA GLU A 198 0.55 5.46 -15.69
C GLU A 198 0.30 5.92 -17.13
N MET A 199 1.06 6.91 -17.62
CA MET A 199 0.98 7.36 -19.01
C MET A 199 1.31 6.24 -20.00
N LEU A 200 2.39 5.48 -19.75
CA LEU A 200 2.74 4.32 -20.58
C LEU A 200 1.64 3.27 -20.56
N VAL A 201 1.09 2.95 -19.39
CA VAL A 201 -0.03 2.01 -19.28
C VAL A 201 -1.25 2.50 -20.06
N LYS A 202 -1.58 3.80 -19.99
CA LYS A 202 -2.64 4.40 -20.82
C LYS A 202 -2.34 4.22 -22.32
N THR A 203 -1.10 4.45 -22.76
CA THR A 203 -0.70 4.23 -24.16
C THR A 203 -0.88 2.78 -24.59
N VAL A 204 -0.44 1.82 -23.77
CA VAL A 204 -0.57 0.38 -24.04
C VAL A 204 -2.03 -0.04 -24.11
N ARG A 205 -2.85 0.39 -23.14
CA ARG A 205 -4.29 0.10 -23.14
C ARG A 205 -5.01 0.71 -24.34
N ASN A 206 -4.65 1.92 -24.75
CA ASN A 206 -5.21 2.54 -25.95
C ASN A 206 -4.85 1.75 -27.22
N ALA A 207 -3.61 1.24 -27.30
CA ALA A 207 -3.12 0.44 -28.42
C ALA A 207 -3.81 -0.92 -28.53
N ALA A 208 -3.99 -1.63 -27.41
CA ALA A 208 -4.68 -2.92 -27.38
C ALA A 208 -6.22 -2.82 -27.37
N GLY A 209 -6.76 -1.66 -26.97
CA GLY A 209 -8.18 -1.45 -26.69
C GLY A 209 -8.56 -1.80 -25.25
N ASP A 210 -9.84 -1.59 -24.90
CA ASP A 210 -10.36 -1.71 -23.53
C ASP A 210 -10.39 -3.14 -22.96
N GLN A 211 -9.77 -4.10 -23.65
CA GLN A 211 -9.69 -5.50 -23.22
C GLN A 211 -8.58 -5.74 -22.19
N LEU A 212 -7.54 -4.89 -22.16
CA LEU A 212 -6.44 -5.03 -21.20
C LEU A 212 -6.75 -4.36 -19.86
N SER A 213 -6.61 -5.14 -18.78
CA SER A 213 -6.61 -4.63 -17.41
C SER A 213 -5.39 -3.73 -17.15
N TYR A 214 -5.47 -2.85 -16.13
CA TYR A 214 -4.33 -2.02 -15.72
C TYR A 214 -3.11 -2.88 -15.38
N LYS A 215 -3.30 -3.90 -14.53
CA LYS A 215 -2.24 -4.81 -14.10
C LYS A 215 -1.56 -5.51 -15.26
N SER A 216 -2.33 -6.09 -16.19
CA SER A 216 -1.77 -6.76 -17.36
C SER A 216 -0.96 -5.80 -18.23
N ALA A 217 -1.44 -4.57 -18.45
CA ALA A 217 -0.71 -3.57 -19.22
C ALA A 217 0.57 -3.12 -18.51
N MET A 218 0.54 -2.95 -17.19
CA MET A 218 1.74 -2.65 -16.39
C MET A 218 2.76 -3.79 -16.46
N ASP A 219 2.32 -5.05 -16.34
CA ASP A 219 3.19 -6.21 -16.46
C ASP A 219 3.84 -6.29 -17.85
N MET A 220 3.12 -5.95 -18.91
CA MET A 220 3.69 -5.85 -20.27
C MET A 220 4.77 -4.78 -20.36
N VAL A 221 4.52 -3.56 -19.87
CA VAL A 221 5.52 -2.48 -19.85
C VAL A 221 6.76 -2.91 -19.08
N LYS A 222 6.57 -3.55 -17.93
CA LYS A 222 7.66 -4.06 -17.10
C LYS A 222 8.47 -5.13 -17.83
N ASN A 223 7.82 -6.06 -18.51
CA ASN A 223 8.49 -7.11 -19.27
C ASN A 223 9.30 -6.52 -20.43
N TRP A 224 8.74 -5.58 -21.20
CA TRP A 224 9.47 -4.90 -22.29
C TRP A 224 10.71 -4.18 -21.79
N PHE A 225 10.62 -3.53 -20.63
CA PHE A 225 11.78 -2.94 -19.99
C PHE A 225 12.82 -3.99 -19.59
N LEU A 226 12.41 -5.06 -18.91
CA LEU A 226 13.32 -6.10 -18.43
C LEU A 226 14.02 -6.83 -19.58
N ASP A 227 13.29 -7.12 -20.65
CA ASP A 227 13.85 -7.74 -21.86
C ASP A 227 14.96 -6.88 -22.47
N SER A 228 14.77 -5.55 -22.50
CA SER A 228 15.80 -4.62 -22.99
C SER A 228 17.06 -4.56 -22.11
N LYS A 229 16.96 -4.98 -20.85
CA LYS A 229 18.05 -4.96 -19.86
C LYS A 229 18.60 -6.36 -19.55
N GLY A 230 18.22 -7.38 -20.32
CA GLY A 230 18.69 -8.76 -20.13
C GLY A 230 18.11 -9.46 -18.90
N GLY A 231 16.89 -9.12 -18.49
CA GLY A 231 16.12 -9.83 -17.46
C GLY A 231 16.50 -9.53 -16.00
N LYS A 232 17.33 -8.52 -15.75
CA LYS A 232 17.70 -8.12 -14.37
C LYS A 232 16.56 -7.39 -13.68
N VAL A 233 15.84 -8.07 -12.78
CA VAL A 233 14.67 -7.53 -12.05
C VAL A 233 15.03 -6.26 -11.26
N ASP A 234 16.23 -6.20 -10.69
CA ASP A 234 16.70 -5.06 -9.89
C ASP A 234 16.76 -3.75 -10.71
N SER A 235 16.92 -3.85 -12.03
CA SER A 235 16.97 -2.68 -12.92
C SER A 235 15.64 -1.92 -13.02
N TRP A 236 14.51 -2.54 -12.67
CA TRP A 236 13.20 -1.86 -12.71
C TRP A 236 13.07 -0.77 -11.63
N ILE A 237 13.76 -0.98 -10.50
CA ILE A 237 13.74 -0.08 -9.33
C ILE A 237 14.56 1.18 -9.61
N ASP A 238 15.52 1.10 -10.53
CA ASP A 238 16.35 2.23 -10.95
C ASP A 238 15.55 3.21 -11.84
N ASP A 239 15.32 4.41 -11.30
CA ASP A 239 14.60 5.47 -12.01
C ASP A 239 15.37 6.00 -13.22
N GLU A 240 16.69 6.15 -13.14
CA GLU A 240 17.48 6.66 -14.27
C GLU A 240 17.47 5.66 -15.44
N ALA A 241 17.63 4.38 -15.14
CA ALA A 241 17.54 3.31 -16.14
C ALA A 241 16.17 3.28 -16.83
N PHE A 242 15.09 3.44 -16.05
CA PHE A 242 13.74 3.52 -16.60
C PHE A 242 13.52 4.75 -17.47
N PHE A 243 13.90 5.94 -17.02
CA PHE A 243 13.70 7.16 -17.80
C PHE A 243 14.49 7.12 -19.10
N SER A 244 15.73 6.61 -19.07
CA SER A 244 16.53 6.41 -20.28
C SER A 244 15.84 5.47 -21.28
N TRP A 245 15.22 4.39 -20.81
CA TRP A 245 14.47 3.46 -21.66
C TRP A 245 13.15 4.06 -22.16
N LYS A 246 12.35 4.64 -21.26
CA LYS A 246 11.02 5.20 -21.56
C LYS A 246 11.09 6.37 -22.54
N ASN A 247 12.16 7.16 -22.49
CA ASN A 247 12.30 8.34 -23.36
C ASN A 247 12.74 7.99 -24.79
N ASP A 248 13.09 6.74 -25.09
CA ASP A 248 13.32 6.26 -26.46
C ASP A 248 12.11 5.43 -26.93
N PRO A 249 11.23 6.00 -27.77
CA PRO A 249 10.02 5.31 -28.24
C PRO A 249 10.30 4.02 -29.00
N LYS A 250 11.49 3.89 -29.61
CA LYS A 250 11.87 2.70 -30.39
C LYS A 250 11.86 1.43 -29.55
N ASN A 251 12.01 1.57 -28.23
CA ASN A 251 12.06 0.44 -27.30
C ASN A 251 10.72 -0.32 -27.19
N TYR A 252 9.60 0.33 -27.48
CA TYR A 252 8.27 -0.26 -27.31
C TYR A 252 7.31 0.02 -28.48
N GLU A 253 7.76 0.73 -29.53
CA GLU A 253 6.92 1.08 -30.68
C GLU A 253 6.46 -0.14 -31.47
N GLU A 254 7.33 -1.12 -31.70
CA GLU A 254 6.98 -2.35 -32.43
C GLU A 254 5.90 -3.15 -31.68
N GLN A 255 6.06 -3.28 -30.37
CA GLN A 255 5.12 -3.98 -29.49
C GLN A 255 3.77 -3.24 -29.48
N LEU A 256 3.76 -1.91 -29.43
CA LEU A 256 2.53 -1.11 -29.57
C LEU A 256 1.86 -1.31 -30.93
N GLN A 257 2.62 -1.40 -32.02
CA GLN A 257 2.07 -1.68 -33.36
C GLN A 257 1.44 -3.07 -33.42
N GLN A 258 2.10 -4.09 -32.88
CA GLN A 258 1.55 -5.45 -32.78
C GLN A 258 0.22 -5.47 -32.01
N LEU A 259 0.13 -4.74 -30.89
CA LEU A 259 -1.11 -4.62 -30.13
C LEU A 259 -2.23 -3.95 -30.93
N ARG A 260 -1.91 -2.91 -31.72
CA ARG A 260 -2.89 -2.25 -32.61
C ARG A 260 -3.39 -3.20 -33.70
N VAL A 261 -2.50 -4.00 -34.28
CA VAL A 261 -2.88 -5.03 -35.26
C VAL A 261 -3.82 -6.05 -34.63
N GLN A 262 -3.49 -6.57 -33.45
CA GLN A 262 -4.35 -7.50 -32.71
C GLN A 262 -5.72 -6.89 -32.39
N LYS A 263 -5.75 -5.62 -31.97
CA LYS A 263 -7.00 -4.88 -31.72
C LYS A 263 -7.88 -4.83 -32.97
N VAL A 264 -7.32 -4.43 -34.11
CA VAL A 264 -8.05 -4.36 -35.39
C VAL A 264 -8.51 -5.75 -35.82
N LEU A 265 -7.66 -6.77 -35.70
CA LEU A 265 -8.01 -8.16 -36.00
C LEU A 265 -9.22 -8.64 -35.19
N LEU A 266 -9.26 -8.35 -33.88
CA LEU A 266 -10.38 -8.70 -33.02
C LEU A 266 -11.67 -7.96 -33.41
N GLN A 267 -11.56 -6.69 -33.81
CA GLN A 267 -12.71 -5.92 -34.31
C GLN A 267 -13.24 -6.49 -35.63
N LEU A 268 -12.37 -6.85 -36.56
CA LEU A 268 -12.74 -7.46 -37.84
C LEU A 268 -13.30 -8.87 -37.67
N SER A 269 -12.76 -9.67 -36.74
CA SER A 269 -13.27 -11.01 -36.44
C SER A 269 -14.71 -10.97 -35.93
N LYS A 270 -15.04 -10.01 -35.04
CA LYS A 270 -16.42 -9.79 -34.57
C LYS A 270 -17.39 -9.44 -35.69
N ILE A 271 -16.94 -8.69 -36.70
CA ILE A 271 -17.74 -8.41 -37.89
C ILE A 271 -17.91 -9.69 -38.72
N GLY A 272 -16.86 -10.50 -38.84
CA GLY A 272 -16.85 -11.79 -39.51
C GLY A 272 -17.82 -12.83 -38.94
N ASP A 273 -18.08 -12.78 -37.63
CA ASP A 273 -19.01 -13.72 -36.97
C ASP A 273 -20.49 -13.44 -37.29
N SER A 274 -20.81 -12.26 -37.86
CA SER A 274 -22.17 -11.83 -38.20
C SER A 274 -22.36 -11.71 -39.71
N THR A 275 -23.20 -12.56 -40.28
CA THR A 275 -23.47 -12.58 -41.73
C THR A 275 -24.08 -11.26 -42.24
N LEU A 276 -24.82 -10.54 -41.39
CA LEU A 276 -25.40 -9.24 -41.73
C LEU A 276 -24.33 -8.13 -41.73
N ASP A 277 -23.45 -8.12 -40.74
CA ASP A 277 -22.37 -7.12 -40.64
C ASP A 277 -21.30 -7.34 -41.71
N LEU A 278 -20.99 -8.60 -42.06
CA LEU A 278 -20.17 -8.96 -43.21
C LEU A 278 -20.70 -8.39 -44.53
N ARG A 279 -22.03 -8.43 -44.74
CA ARG A 279 -22.65 -7.84 -45.94
C ARG A 279 -22.58 -6.31 -45.94
N ALA A 280 -22.58 -5.69 -44.77
CA ALA A 280 -22.47 -4.24 -44.61
C ALA A 280 -21.01 -3.72 -44.67
N LEU A 281 -20.02 -4.61 -44.48
CA LEU A 281 -18.59 -4.26 -44.43
C LEU A 281 -18.10 -3.45 -45.65
N PRO A 282 -18.43 -3.79 -46.92
CA PRO A 282 -17.98 -3.00 -48.07
C PRO A 282 -18.47 -1.54 -48.03
N GLN A 283 -19.72 -1.33 -47.62
CA GLN A 283 -20.32 0.01 -47.49
C GLN A 283 -19.68 0.79 -46.33
N GLY A 284 -19.33 0.10 -45.25
CA GLY A 284 -18.57 0.64 -44.12
C GLY A 284 -17.17 1.10 -44.53
N LEU A 285 -16.44 0.26 -45.28
CA LEU A 285 -15.11 0.59 -45.81
C LEU A 285 -15.16 1.78 -46.79
N LEU A 286 -16.19 1.84 -47.65
CA LEU A 286 -16.40 2.99 -48.55
C LEU A 286 -16.59 4.29 -47.75
N SER A 287 -17.41 4.25 -46.70
CA SER A 287 -17.66 5.40 -45.82
C SER A 287 -16.41 5.81 -45.02
N LEU A 288 -15.58 4.85 -44.62
CA LEU A 288 -14.29 5.10 -43.98
C LEU A 288 -13.34 5.82 -44.95
N LEU A 289 -13.18 5.30 -46.16
CA LEU A 289 -12.30 5.90 -47.18
C LEU A 289 -12.69 7.35 -47.48
N GLN A 290 -13.98 7.68 -47.52
CA GLN A 290 -14.47 9.05 -47.73
C GLN A 290 -14.08 10.02 -46.61
N LYS A 291 -13.92 9.55 -45.37
CA LYS A 291 -13.53 10.37 -44.20
C LYS A 291 -12.01 10.53 -44.05
N VAL A 292 -11.22 9.67 -44.68
CA VAL A 292 -9.76 9.73 -44.63
C VAL A 292 -9.24 10.80 -45.60
N GLU A 293 -8.19 11.51 -45.21
CA GLU A 293 -7.50 12.51 -46.04
C GLU A 293 -7.04 11.92 -47.39
N PRO A 294 -7.02 12.72 -48.48
CA PRO A 294 -6.75 12.21 -49.83
C PRO A 294 -5.43 11.43 -49.96
N ALA A 295 -4.32 11.92 -49.39
CA ALA A 295 -3.02 11.27 -49.49
C ALA A 295 -2.99 9.90 -48.77
N THR A 296 -3.54 9.83 -47.56
CA THR A 296 -3.64 8.60 -46.77
C THR A 296 -4.63 7.61 -47.39
N ARG A 297 -5.67 8.10 -48.05
CA ARG A 297 -6.66 7.28 -48.77
C ARG A 297 -6.04 6.53 -49.94
N GLU A 298 -5.21 7.19 -50.76
CA GLU A 298 -4.54 6.54 -51.89
C GLU A 298 -3.60 5.42 -51.43
N GLN A 299 -2.82 5.69 -50.37
CA GLN A 299 -1.95 4.70 -49.75
C GLN A 299 -2.76 3.51 -49.20
N LEU A 300 -3.84 3.78 -48.46
CA LEU A 300 -4.70 2.73 -47.91
C LEU A 300 -5.36 1.87 -48.99
N ILE A 301 -5.80 2.47 -50.11
CA ILE A 301 -6.35 1.71 -51.25
C ILE A 301 -5.27 0.81 -51.86
N SER A 302 -4.04 1.32 -52.03
CA SER A 302 -2.91 0.54 -52.55
C SER A 302 -2.61 -0.66 -51.64
N ASP A 303 -2.57 -0.45 -50.33
CA ASP A 303 -2.24 -1.50 -49.38
C ASP A 303 -3.39 -2.52 -49.22
N LEU A 304 -4.65 -2.10 -49.23
CA LEU A 304 -5.79 -3.01 -49.25
C LEU A 304 -5.80 -3.88 -50.51
N LYS A 305 -5.47 -3.32 -51.68
CA LYS A 305 -5.35 -4.09 -52.94
C LYS A 305 -4.24 -5.14 -52.86
N LYS A 306 -3.13 -4.87 -52.17
CA LYS A 306 -2.06 -5.86 -51.95
C LYS A 306 -2.50 -7.01 -51.04
N VAL A 307 -3.42 -6.77 -50.11
CA VAL A 307 -3.92 -7.79 -49.18
C VAL A 307 -5.05 -8.63 -49.79
N LEU A 308 -5.76 -8.08 -50.78
CA LEU A 308 -6.87 -8.75 -51.47
C LEU A 308 -6.45 -9.58 -52.70
N ASN A 309 -5.22 -9.39 -53.18
CA ASN A 309 -4.60 -10.17 -54.28
C ASN A 309 -3.66 -11.24 -53.73
#